data_AF-A0A183IE91-F1
#
_entry.id   AF-A0A183IE91-F1
#
_cell.length_a   1.000
_cell.length_b   1.000
_cell.length_c   1.000
_cell.angle_alpha   90.00
_cell.angle_beta   90.00
_cell.angle_gamma   90.00
#
_symmetry.space_group_name_H-M   'P 1'
#
loop_
_entity.id
_entity.type
_entity.pdbx_description
1 polymer ?
#
loop_
_entity_poly.entity_id
_entity_poly.type
_entity_poly.pdbx_seq_one_letter_code
_entity_poly.pdbx_strand_id
1 'polypeptide(L)'
;QARVKNSGAVYRCSTEDLRYHNWALNGSVSLQIDSKSDQWFGATVVSSRVDDTVIACAPRYTYFYSTFDRKEPVGTCFVAKDAFTSFREYSPCRKENRWGYHRLGFCMAGFSAAIAEVSQTLQKNQEKLFIGAPGAWYWQGSLITQELEGEGKVKRTGEGPANMDDTYMGYAMAAGHFKEQSINDVAVGVPKGNNLKGMVVLFDNDMKVLLNISGHQVGSYFGSSIAVTDLNGDGLDDIVIGAPLESHKENEHDDANPTKVMYEVGKVYVYFQNRAVSQRRGNRMWSRFGHDVASVGDLNGDGFNGKCWLYFIRVFLRVALAVSSKKSTFWQLLISIIMPYNCLCIYLEKCWLLNRDFRPIEPSS
;
A
#
# COMPACT_ATOMS: atom_id res chain seq x y z
N GLN A 1 -15.55 -22.48 20.43
CA GLN A 1 -15.40 -21.67 19.20
C GLN A 1 -14.45 -20.52 19.48
N ALA A 2 -13.31 -20.45 18.80
CA ALA A 2 -12.64 -19.17 18.68
C ALA A 2 -13.46 -18.35 17.67
N ARG A 3 -14.33 -17.46 18.16
CA ARG A 3 -14.98 -16.47 17.29
C ARG A 3 -13.87 -15.64 16.66
N VAL A 4 -13.88 -15.51 15.33
CA VAL A 4 -12.97 -14.60 14.63
C VAL A 4 -13.30 -13.17 15.08
N LYS A 5 -12.31 -12.45 15.62
CA LYS A 5 -12.46 -11.08 16.11
C LYS A 5 -11.62 -10.13 15.27
N ASN A 6 -12.18 -8.96 14.94
CA ASN A 6 -11.45 -7.88 14.24
C ASN A 6 -10.70 -8.36 12.98
N SER A 7 -11.28 -9.25 12.18
CA SER A 7 -10.61 -9.78 10.99
C SER A 7 -10.32 -8.70 9.95
N GLY A 8 -11.13 -7.64 9.92
CA GLY A 8 -11.19 -6.67 8.83
C GLY A 8 -12.23 -7.07 7.78
N ALA A 9 -12.62 -6.11 6.93
CA ALA A 9 -13.62 -6.24 5.88
C ALA A 9 -13.35 -5.20 4.77
N VAL A 10 -13.80 -5.49 3.55
CA VAL A 10 -13.78 -4.57 2.41
C VAL A 10 -15.22 -4.24 2.03
N TYR A 11 -15.51 -2.96 1.84
CA TYR A 11 -16.84 -2.45 1.54
C TYR A 11 -16.90 -1.93 0.10
N ARG A 12 -17.93 -2.34 -0.64
CA ARG A 12 -18.30 -1.73 -1.92
C ARG A 12 -19.39 -0.69 -1.67
N CYS A 13 -19.13 0.55 -2.05
CA CYS A 13 -20.11 1.64 -1.98
C CYS A 13 -20.59 1.95 -3.41
N SER A 14 -21.91 1.95 -3.63
CA SER A 14 -22.48 2.47 -4.88
C SER A 14 -22.70 3.98 -4.75
N THR A 15 -22.45 4.70 -5.85
CA THR A 15 -22.64 6.16 -5.95
C THR A 15 -24.10 6.56 -6.17
N GLU A 16 -24.95 5.62 -6.58
CA GLU A 16 -26.37 5.88 -6.88
C GLU A 16 -27.31 5.41 -5.77
N ASP A 17 -26.86 4.54 -4.87
CA ASP A 17 -27.67 3.96 -3.79
C ASP A 17 -26.75 3.50 -2.64
N LEU A 18 -26.91 4.05 -1.43
CA LEU A 18 -26.06 3.73 -0.25
C LEU A 18 -26.37 2.34 0.34
N ARG A 19 -26.41 1.30 -0.50
CA ARG A 19 -26.60 -0.10 -0.07
C ARG A 19 -25.25 -0.79 0.10
N TYR A 20 -24.89 -1.06 1.35
CA TYR A 20 -23.70 -1.80 1.73
C TYR A 20 -23.93 -3.31 1.59
N HIS A 21 -23.02 -4.00 0.91
CA HIS A 21 -22.97 -5.47 0.90
C HIS A 21 -21.72 -5.92 1.66
N ASN A 22 -21.94 -6.64 2.78
CA ASN A 22 -20.88 -7.30 3.53
C ASN A 22 -20.77 -8.74 3.04
N TRP A 23 -19.59 -9.14 2.54
CA TRP A 23 -19.33 -10.53 2.17
C TRP A 23 -18.44 -11.20 3.21
N ALA A 24 -18.95 -12.27 3.84
CA ALA A 24 -18.21 -13.11 4.76
C ALA A 24 -17.75 -14.39 4.03
N LEU A 25 -16.45 -14.68 4.09
CA LEU A 25 -15.89 -15.95 3.60
C LEU A 25 -16.14 -17.04 4.66
N ASN A 26 -17.03 -17.99 4.36
CA ASN A 26 -17.31 -19.13 5.23
C ASN A 26 -16.13 -20.11 5.27
N GLY A 27 -15.72 -20.53 6.47
CA GLY A 27 -14.73 -21.59 6.69
C GLY A 27 -15.40 -22.93 7.06
N SER A 28 -14.83 -24.03 6.58
CA SER A 28 -15.25 -25.41 6.91
C SER A 28 -14.71 -25.90 8.26
N VAL A 29 -15.32 -26.96 8.77
CA VAL A 29 -15.09 -27.54 10.11
C VAL A 29 -13.95 -28.57 10.09
N SER A 30 -12.79 -28.22 10.64
CA SER A 30 -11.74 -29.15 11.10
C SER A 30 -10.72 -28.39 11.97
N LEU A 31 -9.65 -29.06 12.44
CA LEU A 31 -8.57 -28.48 13.27
C LEU A 31 -8.20 -27.07 12.80
N GLN A 32 -8.08 -26.13 13.75
CA GLN A 32 -7.71 -24.75 13.43
C GLN A 32 -6.27 -24.74 12.89
N ILE A 33 -6.10 -24.52 11.59
CA ILE A 33 -4.81 -24.45 10.88
C ILE A 33 -4.32 -23.01 10.65
N ASP A 34 -5.15 -22.02 10.99
CA ASP A 34 -4.87 -20.60 10.80
C ASP A 34 -5.54 -19.72 11.87
N SER A 35 -5.13 -18.46 11.96
CA SER A 35 -5.83 -17.44 12.73
C SER A 35 -6.18 -16.25 11.85
N LYS A 36 -7.49 -16.01 11.72
CA LYS A 36 -8.07 -14.88 11.00
C LYS A 36 -8.42 -13.70 11.92
N SER A 37 -8.29 -13.87 13.23
CA SER A 37 -8.48 -12.77 14.17
C SER A 37 -7.33 -11.76 14.06
N ASP A 38 -7.65 -10.47 14.07
CA ASP A 38 -6.69 -9.36 13.97
C ASP A 38 -5.75 -9.44 12.74
N GLN A 39 -6.17 -10.14 11.68
CA GLN A 39 -5.36 -10.39 10.47
C GLN A 39 -5.20 -9.17 9.56
N TRP A 40 -5.95 -8.10 9.83
CA TRP A 40 -5.96 -6.85 9.06
C TRP A 40 -6.40 -7.03 7.60
N PHE A 41 -7.47 -7.80 7.37
CA PHE A 41 -8.05 -7.94 6.04
C PHE A 41 -8.63 -6.62 5.54
N GLY A 42 -8.25 -6.23 4.33
CA GLY A 42 -8.58 -4.93 3.76
C GLY A 42 -7.57 -3.83 4.10
N ALA A 43 -6.43 -4.16 4.73
CA ALA A 43 -5.33 -3.20 4.94
C ALA A 43 -4.75 -2.69 3.60
N THR A 44 -4.79 -3.55 2.59
CA THR A 44 -4.44 -3.22 1.20
C THR A 44 -5.61 -3.63 0.33
N VAL A 45 -6.11 -2.68 -0.47
CA VAL A 45 -7.14 -2.92 -1.48
C VAL A 45 -6.68 -2.28 -2.79
N VAL A 46 -6.74 -3.05 -3.87
CA VAL A 46 -6.38 -2.61 -5.23
C VAL A 46 -7.43 -3.14 -6.19
N SER A 47 -7.82 -2.33 -7.17
CA SER A 47 -8.75 -2.72 -8.23
C SER A 47 -8.15 -2.45 -9.60
N SER A 48 -8.40 -3.35 -10.54
CA SER A 48 -8.08 -3.16 -11.96
C SER A 48 -9.22 -2.43 -12.68
N ARG A 49 -8.90 -1.75 -13.78
CA ARG A 49 -9.89 -1.02 -14.60
C ARG A 49 -10.56 -1.88 -15.66
N VAL A 50 -9.98 -3.02 -16.02
CA VAL A 50 -10.37 -3.79 -17.21
C VAL A 50 -11.42 -4.86 -16.91
N ASP A 51 -11.30 -5.60 -15.80
CA ASP A 51 -12.11 -6.81 -15.54
C ASP A 51 -12.83 -6.80 -14.17
N ASP A 52 -13.02 -5.63 -13.55
CA ASP A 52 -13.56 -5.49 -12.17
C ASP A 52 -12.81 -6.35 -11.13
N THR A 53 -11.56 -6.71 -11.42
CA THR A 53 -10.72 -7.49 -10.51
C THR A 53 -10.41 -6.66 -9.27
N VAL A 54 -10.76 -7.17 -8.09
CA VAL A 54 -10.46 -6.54 -6.79
C VAL A 54 -9.57 -7.46 -5.96
N ILE A 55 -8.54 -6.89 -5.37
CA ILE A 55 -7.59 -7.59 -4.52
C ILE A 55 -7.64 -6.98 -3.13
N ALA A 56 -7.80 -7.83 -2.13
CA ALA A 56 -7.82 -7.44 -0.73
C ALA A 56 -6.87 -8.31 0.07
N CYS A 57 -5.96 -7.71 0.83
CA CYS A 57 -4.95 -8.43 1.58
C CYS A 57 -5.13 -8.32 3.10
N ALA A 58 -4.64 -9.35 3.79
CA ALA A 58 -4.52 -9.47 5.24
C ALA A 58 -3.05 -9.73 5.61
N PRO A 59 -2.22 -8.68 5.76
CA PRO A 59 -0.77 -8.84 5.98
C PRO A 59 -0.42 -9.53 7.31
N ARG A 60 -1.33 -9.50 8.29
CA ARG A 60 -1.15 -10.14 9.61
C ARG A 60 -1.82 -11.51 9.72
N TYR A 61 -2.33 -12.04 8.61
CA TYR A 61 -2.85 -13.40 8.58
C TYR A 61 -1.78 -14.39 9.05
N THR A 62 -2.14 -15.19 10.05
CA THR A 62 -1.24 -16.10 10.74
C THR A 62 -1.57 -17.54 10.36
N TYR A 63 -0.55 -18.29 9.93
CA TYR A 63 -0.67 -19.70 9.58
C TYR A 63 -0.02 -20.59 10.64
N PHE A 64 -0.64 -21.74 10.89
CA PHE A 64 -0.11 -22.79 11.77
C PHE A 64 0.42 -23.93 10.92
N TYR A 65 1.71 -24.19 11.02
CA TYR A 65 2.38 -25.25 10.27
C TYR A 65 1.92 -26.63 10.77
N SER A 66 2.13 -27.65 9.93
CA SER A 66 1.65 -29.04 10.16
C SER A 66 2.01 -29.65 11.51
N THR A 67 3.09 -29.19 12.16
CA THR A 67 3.54 -29.60 13.50
C THR A 67 2.90 -28.82 14.66
N PHE A 68 2.10 -27.79 14.39
CA PHE A 68 1.42 -26.88 15.35
C PHE A 68 2.32 -26.23 16.42
N ASP A 69 3.64 -26.34 16.28
CA ASP A 69 4.65 -25.72 17.15
C ASP A 69 4.91 -24.25 16.79
N ARG A 70 4.39 -23.79 15.64
CA ARG A 70 4.70 -22.48 15.06
C ARG A 70 3.46 -21.74 14.61
N LYS A 71 3.47 -20.44 14.85
CA LYS A 71 2.45 -19.48 14.43
C LYS A 71 3.15 -18.31 13.77
N GLU A 72 2.99 -18.17 12.45
CA GLU A 72 3.80 -17.24 11.67
C GLU A 72 2.91 -16.30 10.83
N PRO A 73 3.15 -14.97 10.86
CA PRO A 73 2.37 -13.99 10.12
C PRO A 73 2.79 -13.94 8.65
N VAL A 74 2.44 -14.99 7.91
CA VAL A 74 2.82 -15.15 6.50
C VAL A 74 2.10 -14.17 5.56
N GLY A 75 0.93 -13.69 5.95
CA GLY A 75 0.07 -12.84 5.12
C GLY A 75 -0.67 -13.60 4.01
N THR A 76 -1.76 -13.02 3.52
CA THR A 76 -2.58 -13.57 2.43
C THR A 76 -3.30 -12.45 1.67
N CYS A 77 -3.62 -12.69 0.41
CA CYS A 77 -4.50 -11.84 -0.39
C CYS A 77 -5.65 -12.67 -0.99
N PHE A 78 -6.78 -12.04 -1.22
CA PHE A 78 -7.93 -12.60 -1.93
C PHE A 78 -8.18 -11.76 -3.17
N VAL A 79 -8.29 -12.43 -4.32
CA VAL A 79 -8.66 -11.83 -5.59
C VAL A 79 -10.11 -12.19 -5.86
N ALA A 80 -10.93 -11.18 -6.07
CA ALA A 80 -12.32 -11.29 -6.51
C ALA A 80 -12.40 -10.89 -7.98
N LYS A 81 -13.05 -11.72 -8.80
CA LYS A 81 -13.32 -11.46 -10.22
C LYS A 81 -14.82 -11.58 -10.52
N ASP A 82 -15.20 -11.21 -11.74
CA ASP A 82 -16.54 -11.44 -12.28
C ASP A 82 -17.64 -10.89 -11.36
N ALA A 83 -17.51 -9.60 -10.99
CA ALA A 83 -18.40 -8.92 -10.05
C ALA A 83 -18.58 -9.66 -8.70
N PHE A 84 -17.48 -10.15 -8.13
CA PHE A 84 -17.44 -10.85 -6.83
C PHE A 84 -18.14 -12.22 -6.83
N THR A 85 -18.24 -12.88 -7.98
CA THR A 85 -18.75 -14.26 -8.05
C THR A 85 -17.65 -15.31 -7.93
N SER A 86 -16.42 -14.96 -8.31
CA SER A 86 -15.25 -15.83 -8.23
C SER A 86 -14.24 -15.26 -7.24
N PHE A 87 -13.77 -16.10 -6.30
CA PHE A 87 -12.75 -15.74 -5.32
C PHE A 87 -11.60 -16.73 -5.33
N ARG A 88 -10.37 -16.22 -5.30
CA ARG A 88 -9.16 -17.03 -5.21
C ARG A 88 -8.21 -16.48 -4.15
N GLU A 89 -7.71 -17.37 -3.29
CA GLU A 89 -6.71 -17.02 -2.27
C GLU A 89 -5.30 -17.08 -2.88
N TYR A 90 -4.50 -16.07 -2.57
CA TYR A 90 -3.09 -15.92 -2.94
C TYR A 90 -2.26 -15.75 -1.67
N SER A 91 -1.63 -16.85 -1.23
CA SER A 91 -0.79 -16.92 -0.03
C SER A 91 0.62 -17.40 -0.37
N PRO A 92 1.42 -16.64 -1.15
CA PRO A 92 2.68 -17.12 -1.73
C PRO A 92 3.77 -17.42 -0.69
N CYS A 93 3.65 -16.86 0.51
CA CYS A 93 4.57 -17.08 1.63
C CYS A 93 4.18 -18.25 2.55
N ARG A 94 2.96 -18.81 2.38
CA ARG A 94 2.50 -20.00 3.10
C ARG A 94 3.13 -21.25 2.47
N LYS A 95 4.33 -21.63 2.91
CA LYS A 95 5.09 -22.81 2.45
C LYS A 95 5.66 -23.58 3.63
N GLU A 96 5.26 -24.86 3.78
CA GLU A 96 5.67 -25.74 4.88
C GLU A 96 7.20 -25.84 5.08
N ASN A 97 7.97 -25.80 4.00
CA ASN A 97 9.43 -25.94 4.03
C ASN A 97 10.21 -24.60 4.16
N ARG A 98 9.53 -23.45 4.26
CA ARG A 98 10.15 -22.12 4.35
C ARG A 98 9.65 -21.30 5.53
N TRP A 99 9.62 -21.94 6.69
CA TRP A 99 9.23 -21.32 7.97
C TRP A 99 10.31 -20.37 8.52
N GLY A 100 9.92 -19.56 9.51
CA GLY A 100 10.78 -18.72 10.30
C GLY A 100 11.07 -17.34 9.70
N TYR A 101 11.55 -16.43 10.55
CA TYR A 101 11.87 -15.05 10.17
C TYR A 101 13.06 -14.96 9.20
N HIS A 102 13.96 -15.94 9.22
CA HIS A 102 15.05 -16.09 8.26
C HIS A 102 14.59 -16.54 6.86
N ARG A 103 13.29 -16.82 6.65
CA ARG A 103 12.71 -17.21 5.36
C ARG A 103 11.40 -16.47 5.08
N LEU A 104 10.27 -17.18 4.97
CA LEU A 104 8.98 -16.63 4.57
C LEU A 104 7.93 -16.60 5.69
N GLY A 105 8.26 -17.10 6.89
CA GLY A 105 7.32 -17.17 8.00
C GLY A 105 6.76 -15.80 8.41
N PHE A 106 7.62 -14.78 8.36
CA PHE A 106 7.28 -13.41 8.74
C PHE A 106 7.07 -12.50 7.54
N CYS A 107 6.88 -13.08 6.36
CA CYS A 107 6.78 -12.38 5.09
C CYS A 107 5.75 -11.23 5.08
N MET A 108 4.62 -11.40 5.76
CA MET A 108 3.50 -10.45 5.76
C MET A 108 3.06 -10.07 4.34
N ALA A 109 2.92 -11.09 3.47
CA ALA A 109 2.52 -10.91 2.09
C ALA A 109 1.21 -10.12 2.00
N GLY A 110 1.20 -9.10 1.13
CA GLY A 110 0.05 -8.23 0.92
C GLY A 110 0.11 -6.93 1.71
N PHE A 111 1.24 -6.64 2.37
CA PHE A 111 1.49 -5.36 3.01
C PHE A 111 1.36 -4.19 2.03
N SER A 112 1.77 -4.41 0.78
CA SER A 112 1.41 -3.60 -0.37
C SER A 112 1.10 -4.51 -1.57
N ALA A 113 0.34 -4.02 -2.54
CA ALA A 113 -0.03 -4.77 -3.73
C ALA A 113 -0.23 -3.81 -4.91
N ALA A 114 -0.05 -4.30 -6.13
CA ALA A 114 -0.31 -3.59 -7.37
C ALA A 114 -0.75 -4.58 -8.46
N ILE A 115 -1.60 -4.11 -9.37
CA ILE A 115 -2.04 -4.87 -10.54
C ILE A 115 -1.43 -4.20 -11.77
N ALA A 116 -0.79 -5.02 -12.58
CA ALA A 116 -0.21 -4.63 -13.85
C ALA A 116 -1.01 -5.28 -14.99
N GLU A 117 -1.43 -4.47 -15.95
CA GLU A 117 -2.17 -4.86 -17.14
C GLU A 117 -1.17 -5.21 -18.26
N VAL A 118 -1.05 -6.47 -18.68
CA VAL A 118 -0.16 -6.77 -19.81
C VAL A 118 -0.86 -6.40 -21.12
N SER A 119 -0.25 -5.50 -21.90
CA SER A 119 -0.80 -4.93 -23.15
C SER A 119 -1.28 -5.98 -24.16
N GLN A 120 -2.33 -5.61 -24.89
CA GLN A 120 -3.20 -6.35 -25.83
C GLN A 120 -2.52 -6.92 -27.10
N THR A 121 -1.28 -7.37 -27.02
CA THR A 121 -0.63 -8.04 -28.14
C THR A 121 -0.87 -9.54 -28.05
N LEU A 122 -1.94 -10.00 -28.73
CA LEU A 122 -2.32 -11.39 -29.02
C LEU A 122 -3.07 -12.15 -27.89
N GLN A 123 -4.39 -11.99 -27.90
CA GLN A 123 -5.41 -12.98 -27.49
C GLN A 123 -5.58 -13.40 -26.02
N LYS A 124 -4.91 -12.83 -25.02
CA LYS A 124 -5.34 -12.96 -23.61
C LYS A 124 -5.05 -11.70 -22.79
N ASN A 125 -6.08 -11.14 -22.15
CA ASN A 125 -5.91 -10.18 -21.06
C ASN A 125 -5.20 -10.90 -19.90
N GLN A 126 -3.88 -10.77 -19.78
CA GLN A 126 -3.14 -11.32 -18.66
C GLN A 126 -2.85 -10.21 -17.66
N GLU A 127 -3.65 -10.16 -16.61
CA GLU A 127 -3.34 -9.35 -15.44
C GLU A 127 -2.26 -10.03 -14.60
N LYS A 128 -1.28 -9.24 -14.18
CA LYS A 128 -0.22 -9.69 -13.29
C LYS A 128 -0.34 -9.01 -11.94
N LEU A 129 -0.27 -9.82 -10.90
CA LEU A 129 -0.32 -9.37 -9.53
C LEU A 129 1.09 -9.23 -8.98
N PHE A 130 1.39 -8.08 -8.40
CA PHE A 130 2.56 -7.83 -7.57
C PHE A 130 2.16 -7.72 -6.10
N ILE A 131 2.89 -8.42 -5.24
CA ILE A 131 2.65 -8.48 -3.79
C ILE A 131 3.94 -8.14 -3.06
N GLY A 132 3.82 -7.21 -2.11
CA GLY A 132 4.89 -6.75 -1.25
C GLY A 132 4.93 -7.54 0.03
N ALA A 133 6.13 -7.94 0.43
CA ALA A 133 6.40 -8.85 1.53
C ALA A 133 7.58 -8.35 2.38
N PRO A 134 7.44 -7.26 3.15
CA PRO A 134 8.55 -6.59 3.81
C PRO A 134 9.24 -7.42 4.89
N GLY A 135 8.61 -8.47 5.43
CA GLY A 135 9.20 -9.30 6.47
C GLY A 135 9.84 -10.60 5.99
N ALA A 136 9.97 -10.79 4.67
CA ALA A 136 10.72 -11.92 4.12
C ALA A 136 12.22 -11.76 4.38
N TRP A 137 12.93 -12.87 4.59
CA TRP A 137 14.39 -12.96 4.68
C TRP A 137 15.00 -11.97 5.69
N TYR A 138 14.86 -12.18 7.00
CA TYR A 138 15.38 -11.22 8.02
C TYR A 138 14.93 -9.77 7.75
N TRP A 139 13.69 -9.60 7.30
CA TRP A 139 13.13 -8.31 6.92
C TRP A 139 13.90 -7.54 5.82
N GLN A 140 14.70 -8.23 5.00
CA GLN A 140 15.14 -7.68 3.70
C GLN A 140 13.92 -7.28 2.85
N GLY A 141 12.88 -8.12 2.92
CA GLY A 141 11.65 -7.97 2.16
C GLY A 141 11.72 -8.66 0.80
N SER A 142 10.58 -8.74 0.13
CA SER A 142 10.48 -9.38 -1.18
C SER A 142 9.39 -8.76 -2.05
N LEU A 143 9.68 -8.70 -3.35
CA LEU A 143 8.68 -8.53 -4.39
C LEU A 143 8.28 -9.92 -4.88
N ILE A 144 6.98 -10.20 -4.85
CA ILE A 144 6.41 -11.46 -5.33
C ILE A 144 5.50 -11.13 -6.51
N THR A 145 5.56 -11.93 -7.56
CA THR A 145 4.66 -11.78 -8.70
C THR A 145 4.03 -13.10 -9.14
N GLN A 146 2.78 -13.02 -9.57
CA GLN A 146 1.99 -14.14 -10.04
C GLN A 146 0.97 -13.67 -11.08
N GLU A 147 0.79 -14.44 -12.15
CA GLU A 147 -0.29 -14.22 -13.12
C GLU A 147 -1.65 -14.56 -12.49
N LEU A 148 -2.65 -13.73 -12.73
CA LEU A 148 -4.00 -13.95 -12.20
C LEU A 148 -4.72 -15.09 -12.93
N GLU A 149 -4.44 -15.27 -14.21
CA GLU A 149 -4.98 -16.34 -15.04
C GLU A 149 -4.10 -17.60 -15.03
N GLY A 150 -4.70 -18.77 -14.75
CA GLY A 150 -4.04 -20.07 -14.78
C GLY A 150 -3.25 -20.48 -13.52
N GLU A 151 -2.47 -21.56 -13.64
CA GLU A 151 -1.47 -22.00 -12.65
C GLU A 151 -0.14 -21.25 -12.83
N GLY A 152 -0.22 -19.91 -12.89
CA GLY A 152 0.95 -19.06 -13.07
C GLY A 152 2.03 -19.34 -12.03
N LYS A 153 3.28 -19.51 -12.48
CA LYS A 153 4.43 -19.73 -11.60
C LYS A 153 4.67 -18.48 -10.74
N VAL A 154 4.68 -18.66 -9.42
CA VAL A 154 5.06 -17.59 -8.48
C VAL A 154 6.56 -17.29 -8.64
N LYS A 155 6.90 -16.10 -9.14
CA LYS A 155 8.26 -15.57 -9.09
C LYS A 155 8.43 -14.67 -7.87
N ARG A 156 9.63 -14.61 -7.29
CA ARG A 156 9.94 -13.73 -6.16
C ARG A 156 11.41 -13.34 -6.16
N THR A 157 11.74 -12.20 -5.56
CA THR A 157 13.13 -11.87 -5.23
C THR A 157 13.70 -12.85 -4.19
N GLY A 158 14.97 -13.22 -4.35
CA GLY A 158 15.68 -14.12 -3.43
C GLY A 158 16.26 -13.38 -2.22
N GLU A 159 16.80 -14.16 -1.28
CA GLU A 159 17.62 -13.65 -0.18
C GLU A 159 18.92 -13.04 -0.72
N GLY A 160 19.22 -11.82 -0.30
CA GLY A 160 20.49 -11.14 -0.52
C GLY A 160 21.45 -11.31 0.66
N PRO A 161 22.64 -10.68 0.61
CA PRO A 161 23.58 -10.67 1.71
C PRO A 161 23.00 -10.04 2.99
N ALA A 162 23.49 -10.48 4.16
CA ALA A 162 23.02 -10.06 5.48
C ALA A 162 23.13 -8.55 5.77
N ASN A 163 23.97 -7.82 5.03
CA ASN A 163 24.03 -6.36 5.15
C ASN A 163 22.81 -5.64 4.55
N MET A 164 21.94 -6.36 3.84
CA MET A 164 20.66 -5.85 3.32
C MET A 164 19.47 -6.27 4.17
N ASP A 165 19.70 -6.96 5.29
CA ASP A 165 18.66 -7.25 6.28
C ASP A 165 18.00 -5.95 6.74
N ASP A 166 16.77 -6.06 7.25
CA ASP A 166 16.06 -4.92 7.82
C ASP A 166 15.71 -3.77 6.84
N THR A 167 15.67 -4.02 5.53
CA THR A 167 15.45 -2.97 4.50
C THR A 167 13.98 -2.76 4.09
N TYR A 168 13.10 -3.74 4.35
CA TYR A 168 11.66 -3.69 4.11
C TYR A 168 11.25 -3.51 2.63
N MET A 169 11.89 -4.23 1.71
CA MET A 169 11.44 -4.25 0.31
C MET A 169 9.98 -4.73 0.19
N GLY A 170 9.17 -3.99 -0.57
CA GLY A 170 7.74 -4.28 -0.71
C GLY A 170 6.88 -3.58 0.34
N TYR A 171 7.41 -2.55 1.00
CA TYR A 171 6.63 -1.73 1.94
C TYR A 171 5.54 -0.92 1.24
N ALA A 172 5.84 -0.35 0.08
CA ALA A 172 4.91 0.36 -0.78
C ALA A 172 5.15 -0.05 -2.23
N MET A 173 4.14 0.08 -3.08
CA MET A 173 4.30 -0.14 -4.51
C MET A 173 3.26 0.57 -5.35
N ALA A 174 3.59 0.76 -6.62
CA ALA A 174 2.70 1.23 -7.66
C ALA A 174 3.13 0.63 -9.00
N ALA A 175 2.17 0.18 -9.80
CA ALA A 175 2.42 -0.26 -11.17
C ALA A 175 2.34 0.94 -12.13
N GLY A 176 3.09 0.87 -13.23
CA GLY A 176 3.04 1.86 -14.30
C GLY A 176 4.00 1.53 -15.44
N HIS A 177 4.09 2.42 -16.41
CA HIS A 177 4.85 2.27 -17.65
C HIS A 177 6.13 3.11 -17.61
N PHE A 178 7.25 2.54 -17.17
CA PHE A 178 8.50 3.32 -17.01
C PHE A 178 9.44 3.24 -18.21
N LYS A 179 9.35 2.16 -19.00
CA LYS A 179 10.25 1.90 -20.13
C LYS A 179 9.54 2.01 -21.49
N GLU A 180 8.38 1.39 -21.62
CA GLU A 180 7.62 1.27 -22.86
C GLU A 180 6.11 1.30 -22.53
N GLN A 181 5.28 1.79 -23.45
CA GLN A 181 3.82 1.89 -23.25
C GLN A 181 3.11 0.52 -23.14
N SER A 182 3.77 -0.57 -23.55
CA SER A 182 3.16 -1.90 -23.66
C SER A 182 3.62 -2.91 -22.60
N ILE A 183 4.42 -2.49 -21.62
CA ILE A 183 4.92 -3.36 -20.54
C ILE A 183 4.63 -2.67 -19.21
N ASN A 184 3.98 -3.40 -18.30
CA ASN A 184 3.65 -2.87 -16.98
C ASN A 184 4.73 -3.27 -15.99
N ASP A 185 5.46 -2.25 -15.58
CA ASP A 185 6.54 -2.29 -14.62
C ASP A 185 5.99 -1.99 -13.22
N VAL A 186 6.83 -2.14 -12.19
CA VAL A 186 6.45 -1.86 -10.81
C VAL A 186 7.53 -1.09 -10.07
N ALA A 187 7.13 0.01 -9.42
CA ALA A 187 7.96 0.73 -8.47
C ALA A 187 7.75 0.14 -7.07
N VAL A 188 8.84 -0.19 -6.38
CA VAL A 188 8.82 -0.86 -5.07
C VAL A 188 9.59 -0.05 -4.04
N GLY A 189 8.93 0.27 -2.94
CA GLY A 189 9.49 0.98 -1.80
C GLY A 189 10.34 0.08 -0.90
N VAL A 190 11.50 0.60 -0.51
CA VAL A 190 12.46 -0.04 0.41
C VAL A 190 12.92 1.02 1.42
N PRO A 191 12.05 1.44 2.35
CA PRO A 191 12.24 2.67 3.12
C PRO A 191 13.37 2.63 4.14
N LYS A 192 13.89 1.44 4.48
CA LYS A 192 15.09 1.26 5.32
C LYS A 192 16.34 0.90 4.49
N GLY A 193 16.20 0.83 3.16
CA GLY A 193 17.29 0.58 2.23
C GLY A 193 18.35 1.70 2.22
N ASN A 194 19.48 1.43 1.57
CA ASN A 194 20.58 2.37 1.38
C ASN A 194 21.02 3.10 2.66
N ASN A 195 21.42 2.32 3.68
CA ASN A 195 21.85 2.85 5.00
C ASN A 195 20.77 3.73 5.65
N LEU A 196 19.52 3.24 5.69
CA LEU A 196 18.35 3.93 6.27
C LEU A 196 17.98 5.27 5.59
N LYS A 197 18.59 5.62 4.46
CA LYS A 197 18.16 6.77 3.65
C LYS A 197 16.84 6.49 2.91
N GLY A 198 16.51 5.22 2.74
CA GLY A 198 15.38 4.77 1.94
C GLY A 198 15.71 4.74 0.45
N MET A 199 15.02 3.87 -0.29
CA MET A 199 15.14 3.79 -1.73
C MET A 199 13.85 3.27 -2.37
N VAL A 200 13.72 3.51 -3.66
CA VAL A 200 12.69 2.94 -4.53
C VAL A 200 13.40 2.18 -5.66
N VAL A 201 12.98 0.95 -5.89
CA VAL A 201 13.51 0.07 -6.94
C VAL A 201 12.43 -0.12 -7.99
N LEU A 202 12.76 0.15 -9.23
CA LEU A 202 11.90 -0.08 -10.38
C LEU A 202 12.23 -1.43 -10.98
N PHE A 203 11.23 -2.26 -11.16
CA PHE A 203 11.33 -3.57 -11.76
C PHE A 203 10.50 -3.63 -13.04
N ASP A 204 11.05 -4.28 -14.06
CA ASP A 204 10.24 -4.64 -15.21
C ASP A 204 9.28 -5.80 -14.91
N ASN A 205 8.43 -6.13 -15.87
CA ASN A 205 7.53 -7.27 -15.79
C ASN A 205 8.24 -8.60 -15.44
N ASP A 206 9.50 -8.79 -15.83
CA ASP A 206 10.27 -10.00 -15.52
C ASP A 206 11.05 -9.94 -14.19
N MET A 207 10.81 -8.91 -13.38
CA MET A 207 11.53 -8.60 -12.13
C MET A 207 13.02 -8.29 -12.35
N LYS A 208 13.40 -7.78 -13.50
CA LYS A 208 14.72 -7.18 -13.71
C LYS A 208 14.70 -5.76 -13.19
N VAL A 209 15.74 -5.37 -12.46
CA VAL A 209 15.91 -3.99 -11.99
C VAL A 209 16.14 -3.07 -13.18
N LEU A 210 15.29 -2.04 -13.29
CA LEU A 210 15.39 -0.95 -14.27
C LEU A 210 16.16 0.24 -13.71
N LEU A 211 15.81 0.67 -12.50
CA LEU A 211 16.37 1.87 -11.88
C LEU A 211 16.28 1.79 -10.35
N ASN A 212 17.29 2.34 -9.68
CA ASN A 212 17.32 2.54 -8.23
C ASN A 212 17.31 4.05 -7.92
N ILE A 213 16.32 4.50 -7.17
CA ILE A 213 16.21 5.89 -6.72
C ILE A 213 16.47 5.91 -5.21
N SER A 214 17.44 6.69 -4.77
CA SER A 214 17.83 6.76 -3.36
C SER A 214 17.36 8.05 -2.68
N GLY A 215 16.93 7.92 -1.44
CA GLY A 215 16.71 9.05 -0.55
C GLY A 215 18.02 9.72 -0.13
N HIS A 216 17.92 10.93 0.41
CA HIS A 216 19.07 11.75 0.77
C HIS A 216 19.34 11.76 2.27
N GLN A 217 18.27 11.84 3.08
CA GLN A 217 18.36 11.93 4.53
C GLN A 217 18.08 10.58 5.19
N VAL A 218 18.96 10.20 6.12
CA VAL A 218 18.82 9.03 6.99
C VAL A 218 17.58 9.17 7.84
N GLY A 219 16.76 8.12 7.91
CA GLY A 219 15.54 8.08 8.72
C GLY A 219 14.34 8.84 8.13
N SER A 220 14.47 9.39 6.92
CA SER A 220 13.38 10.12 6.23
C SER A 220 12.21 9.21 5.80
N TYR A 221 12.44 7.89 5.79
CA TYR A 221 11.49 6.89 5.34
C TYR A 221 11.09 7.06 3.87
N PHE A 222 12.04 7.53 3.04
CA PHE A 222 11.89 7.70 1.60
C PHE A 222 11.50 6.38 0.92
N GLY A 223 10.43 6.41 0.11
CA GLY A 223 9.89 5.22 -0.54
C GLY A 223 8.82 4.50 0.29
N SER A 224 8.30 5.13 1.34
CA SER A 224 7.20 4.58 2.15
C SER A 224 5.81 4.80 1.54
N SER A 225 5.70 5.69 0.57
CA SER A 225 4.52 5.93 -0.25
C SER A 225 4.98 6.27 -1.67
N ILE A 226 4.28 5.73 -2.66
CA ILE A 226 4.63 5.86 -4.07
C ILE A 226 3.34 6.05 -4.86
N ALA A 227 3.33 7.04 -5.75
CA ALA A 227 2.32 7.19 -6.79
C ALA A 227 3.00 7.30 -8.15
N VAL A 228 2.32 6.80 -9.18
CA VAL A 228 2.83 6.70 -10.54
C VAL A 228 1.78 7.21 -11.49
N THR A 229 2.16 8.13 -12.39
CA THR A 229 1.29 8.72 -13.42
C THR A 229 2.13 9.55 -14.39
N ASP A 230 1.76 9.60 -15.65
CA ASP A 230 2.34 10.54 -16.62
C ASP A 230 1.96 12.01 -16.27
N LEU A 231 2.88 12.77 -15.67
CA LEU A 231 2.69 14.17 -15.26
C LEU A 231 3.10 15.16 -16.36
N ASN A 232 3.97 14.75 -17.29
CA ASN A 232 4.57 15.62 -18.29
C ASN A 232 3.97 15.45 -19.70
N GLY A 233 3.11 14.44 -19.89
CA GLY A 233 2.42 14.12 -21.14
C GLY A 233 3.30 13.43 -22.20
N ASP A 234 4.41 12.80 -21.80
CA ASP A 234 5.32 12.12 -22.73
C ASP A 234 4.93 10.66 -23.03
N GLY A 235 3.88 10.16 -22.37
CA GLY A 235 3.38 8.80 -22.52
C GLY A 235 4.14 7.74 -21.71
N LEU A 236 5.09 8.14 -20.87
CA LEU A 236 5.69 7.30 -19.83
C LEU A 236 5.25 7.80 -18.46
N ASP A 237 5.08 6.88 -17.51
CA ASP A 237 4.69 7.29 -16.18
C ASP A 237 5.85 7.89 -15.39
N ASP A 238 5.55 8.97 -14.68
CA ASP A 238 6.43 9.63 -13.73
C ASP A 238 6.19 9.11 -12.32
N ILE A 239 7.19 9.29 -11.44
CA ILE A 239 7.17 8.71 -10.09
C ILE A 239 7.15 9.83 -9.05
N VAL A 240 6.18 9.73 -8.14
CA VAL A 240 6.09 10.58 -6.95
C VAL A 240 6.40 9.74 -5.72
N ILE A 241 7.39 10.15 -4.94
CA ILE A 241 7.91 9.41 -3.78
C ILE A 241 7.77 10.24 -2.52
N GLY A 242 7.13 9.66 -1.50
CA GLY A 242 7.04 10.28 -0.17
C GLY A 242 8.20 9.92 0.76
N ALA A 243 8.60 10.91 1.56
CA ALA A 243 9.54 10.81 2.66
C ALA A 243 8.95 11.52 3.89
N PRO A 244 7.95 10.92 4.56
CA PRO A 244 7.17 11.57 5.61
C PRO A 244 7.97 11.97 6.85
N LEU A 245 9.10 11.33 7.11
CA LEU A 245 9.92 11.61 8.30
C LEU A 245 11.05 12.60 8.00
N GLU A 246 11.11 13.15 6.78
CA GLU A 246 12.08 14.17 6.41
C GLU A 246 11.96 15.38 7.34
N SER A 247 13.10 15.76 7.90
CA SER A 247 13.27 16.95 8.74
C SER A 247 14.11 17.99 8.00
N HIS A 248 13.87 19.27 8.24
CA HIS A 248 14.66 20.34 7.61
C HIS A 248 14.86 21.52 8.56
N LYS A 249 15.71 22.46 8.17
CA LYS A 249 15.94 23.71 8.89
C LYS A 249 15.00 24.78 8.31
N GLU A 250 14.28 25.51 9.16
CA GLU A 250 13.30 26.52 8.74
C GLU A 250 13.89 27.56 7.78
N ASN A 251 15.12 28.03 8.07
CA ASN A 251 15.85 29.00 7.25
C ASN A 251 17.16 28.40 6.73
N GLU A 252 17.09 27.31 5.97
CA GLU A 252 18.27 26.60 5.42
C GLU A 252 19.18 27.48 4.52
N HIS A 253 18.76 28.70 4.17
CA HIS A 253 19.52 29.67 3.36
C HIS A 253 19.94 30.95 4.11
N ASP A 254 19.62 31.06 5.41
CA ASP A 254 19.86 32.28 6.17
C ASP A 254 20.87 32.00 7.30
N ASP A 255 22.14 32.25 7.02
CA ASP A 255 23.29 31.95 7.90
C ASP A 255 23.30 32.81 9.19
N ALA A 256 22.44 33.82 9.27
CA ALA A 256 22.45 34.82 10.34
C ALA A 256 21.73 34.40 11.64
N ASN A 257 20.94 33.32 11.65
CA ASN A 257 20.12 32.96 12.81
C ASN A 257 20.09 31.43 13.02
N PRO A 258 20.46 30.90 14.21
CA PRO A 258 20.44 29.45 14.45
C PRO A 258 19.08 28.86 14.12
N THR A 259 19.09 28.01 13.11
CA THR A 259 17.92 27.50 12.41
C THR A 259 17.11 26.56 13.31
N LYS A 260 15.85 26.91 13.55
CA LYS A 260 14.88 26.00 14.16
C LYS A 260 14.79 24.74 13.30
N VAL A 261 15.07 23.59 13.91
CA VAL A 261 14.90 22.29 13.24
C VAL A 261 13.42 21.95 13.21
N MET A 262 12.91 21.75 12.02
CA MET A 262 11.57 21.29 11.74
C MET A 262 11.56 19.77 11.57
N TYR A 263 11.16 19.08 12.64
CA TYR A 263 11.14 17.62 12.72
C TYR A 263 9.92 17.02 12.02
N GLU A 264 10.14 15.92 11.29
CA GLU A 264 9.11 15.10 10.65
C GLU A 264 8.06 15.93 9.89
N VAL A 265 8.49 16.98 9.23
CA VAL A 265 7.60 17.79 8.40
C VAL A 265 7.16 16.99 7.18
N GLY A 266 8.07 16.17 6.67
CA GLY A 266 7.85 15.35 5.50
C GLY A 266 8.06 16.09 4.19
N LYS A 267 8.31 15.31 3.15
CA LYS A 267 8.69 15.78 1.82
C LYS A 267 8.23 14.80 0.75
N VAL A 268 7.97 15.35 -0.42
CA VAL A 268 7.62 14.60 -1.62
C VAL A 268 8.60 14.94 -2.72
N TYR A 269 9.03 13.94 -3.46
CA TYR A 269 9.94 14.03 -4.58
C TYR A 269 9.23 13.61 -5.86
N VAL A 270 9.46 14.34 -6.95
CA VAL A 270 8.93 14.04 -8.28
C VAL A 270 10.08 13.73 -9.22
N TYR A 271 10.02 12.56 -9.82
CA TYR A 271 10.98 12.06 -10.79
C TYR A 271 10.29 11.82 -12.12
N PHE A 272 10.82 12.42 -13.18
CA PHE A 272 10.44 12.06 -14.55
C PHE A 272 11.37 10.94 -14.99
N GLN A 273 10.83 9.71 -15.01
CA GLN A 273 11.56 8.46 -15.18
C GLN A 273 12.81 8.39 -14.28
N ASN A 274 13.99 8.79 -14.78
CA ASN A 274 15.26 8.76 -14.06
C ASN A 274 15.77 10.11 -13.53
N ARG A 275 15.07 11.21 -13.82
CA ARG A 275 15.51 12.56 -13.50
C ARG A 275 14.68 13.16 -12.37
N ALA A 276 15.34 13.59 -11.30
CA ALA A 276 14.70 14.41 -10.28
C ALA A 276 14.34 15.78 -10.87
N VAL A 277 13.05 16.15 -10.82
CA VAL A 277 12.56 17.40 -11.42
C VAL A 277 12.05 18.38 -10.38
N SER A 278 11.40 17.88 -9.33
CA SER A 278 10.82 18.75 -8.30
C SER A 278 10.79 18.07 -6.93
N GLN A 279 10.72 18.88 -5.89
CA GLN A 279 10.52 18.45 -4.52
C GLN A 279 9.65 19.46 -3.79
N ARG A 280 8.74 18.98 -2.94
CA ARG A 280 7.86 19.81 -2.12
C ARG A 280 7.98 19.36 -0.67
N ARG A 281 8.15 20.34 0.22
CA ARG A 281 8.24 20.12 1.67
C ARG A 281 6.90 20.51 2.29
N GLY A 282 6.53 19.81 3.37
CA GLY A 282 5.46 20.31 4.23
C GLY A 282 5.86 21.63 4.91
N ASN A 283 4.90 22.28 5.55
CA ASN A 283 5.11 23.54 6.28
C ASN A 283 4.89 23.42 7.79
N ARG A 284 4.53 22.23 8.30
CA ARG A 284 4.17 22.01 9.69
C ARG A 284 4.97 20.86 10.29
N MET A 285 5.60 21.09 11.45
CA MET A 285 6.29 20.04 12.20
C MET A 285 5.36 18.88 12.51
N TRP A 286 5.89 17.66 12.42
CA TRP A 286 5.19 16.39 12.66
C TRP A 286 3.96 16.14 11.79
N SER A 287 3.74 16.95 10.74
CA SER A 287 2.62 16.75 9.82
C SER A 287 2.84 15.56 8.89
N ARG A 288 4.09 15.11 8.74
CA ARG A 288 4.47 13.95 7.94
C ARG A 288 3.97 14.05 6.49
N PHE A 289 4.17 15.22 5.89
CA PHE A 289 3.85 15.46 4.48
C PHE A 289 4.47 14.39 3.57
N GLY A 290 3.69 13.86 2.64
CA GLY A 290 4.09 12.69 1.85
C GLY A 290 3.90 11.34 2.55
N HIS A 291 3.15 11.27 3.66
CA HIS A 291 2.79 9.98 4.27
C HIS A 291 2.00 9.08 3.33
N ASP A 292 1.15 9.68 2.49
CA ASP A 292 0.42 9.00 1.43
C ASP A 292 0.43 9.88 0.18
N VAL A 293 0.49 9.26 -0.99
CA VAL A 293 0.48 9.92 -2.30
C VAL A 293 -0.42 9.13 -3.23
N ALA A 294 -1.25 9.84 -3.98
CA ALA A 294 -2.18 9.26 -4.93
C ALA A 294 -2.19 10.10 -6.21
N SER A 295 -2.31 9.43 -7.36
CA SER A 295 -2.60 10.10 -8.62
C SER A 295 -4.11 10.35 -8.73
N VAL A 296 -4.49 11.54 -9.20
CA VAL A 296 -5.88 11.97 -9.40
C VAL A 296 -6.22 12.15 -10.89
N GLY A 297 -5.27 11.88 -11.80
CA GLY A 297 -5.43 12.14 -13.23
C GLY A 297 -5.50 13.63 -13.57
N ASP A 298 -5.94 13.94 -14.79
CA ASP A 298 -6.21 15.31 -15.22
C ASP A 298 -7.53 15.83 -14.63
N LEU A 299 -7.41 16.47 -13.46
CA LEU A 299 -8.55 17.00 -12.72
C LEU A 299 -9.13 18.28 -13.36
N ASN A 300 -8.31 19.07 -14.07
CA ASN A 300 -8.69 20.36 -14.64
C ASN A 300 -8.93 20.33 -16.15
N GLY A 301 -8.76 19.18 -16.79
CA GLY A 301 -9.00 18.98 -18.22
C GLY A 301 -8.01 19.73 -19.11
N ASP A 302 -6.79 20.01 -18.63
CA ASP A 302 -5.79 20.77 -19.38
C ASP A 302 -4.86 19.89 -20.24
N GLY A 303 -5.12 18.59 -20.27
CA GLY A 303 -4.36 17.60 -21.04
C GLY A 303 -3.12 17.08 -20.32
N PHE A 304 -2.89 17.46 -19.05
CA PHE A 304 -1.79 16.95 -18.24
C PHE A 304 -2.33 16.38 -16.93
N ASN A 305 -1.91 15.16 -16.54
CA ASN A 305 -2.40 14.52 -15.31
C ASN A 305 -1.85 15.15 -14.01
N GLY A 306 -1.47 16.43 -13.99
CA GLY A 306 -0.77 16.99 -12.82
C GLY A 306 -0.50 18.49 -12.79
N LYS A 307 -1.03 19.31 -13.70
CA LYS A 307 -0.87 20.77 -13.60
C LYS A 307 -1.80 21.43 -12.58
N CYS A 308 -2.92 20.78 -12.24
CA CYS A 308 -3.54 20.97 -10.93
C CYS A 308 -2.77 20.19 -9.87
N TRP A 309 -1.79 20.87 -9.27
CA TRP A 309 -0.89 20.34 -8.25
C TRP A 309 -1.60 19.49 -7.20
N LEU A 310 -1.09 18.26 -7.03
CA LEU A 310 -1.22 17.34 -5.90
C LEU A 310 -2.27 17.72 -4.85
N TYR A 311 -3.53 17.33 -5.08
CA TYR A 311 -4.46 17.15 -3.99
C TYR A 311 -4.18 15.79 -3.35
N PHE A 312 -3.52 15.82 -2.19
CA PHE A 312 -3.29 14.65 -1.34
C PHE A 312 -4.60 14.17 -0.74
N ILE A 313 -5.36 13.38 -1.48
CA ILE A 313 -6.55 12.73 -0.94
C ILE A 313 -6.49 11.25 -1.29
N ARG A 314 -5.77 10.51 -0.45
CA ARG A 314 -6.28 9.20 -0.03
C ARG A 314 -6.95 9.40 1.32
N VAL A 315 -8.28 9.46 1.33
CA VAL A 315 -9.04 9.20 2.56
C VAL A 315 -8.93 7.70 2.81
N PHE A 316 -7.84 7.27 3.44
CA PHE A 316 -7.91 6.10 4.31
C PHE A 316 -7.79 6.60 5.73
N LEU A 317 -8.88 6.38 6.47
CA LEU A 317 -8.95 6.44 7.92
C LEU A 317 -7.99 5.40 8.50
N ARG A 318 -6.67 5.62 8.42
CA ARG A 318 -5.71 4.92 9.28
C ARG A 318 -5.90 5.49 10.68
N VAL A 319 -6.84 4.91 11.41
CA VAL A 319 -6.96 5.16 12.85
C VAL A 319 -5.64 4.70 13.47
N ALA A 320 -4.73 5.64 13.70
CA ALA A 320 -3.72 5.48 14.72
C ALA A 320 -4.48 5.32 16.03
N LEU A 321 -4.69 4.08 16.47
CA LEU A 321 -5.10 3.78 17.83
C LEU A 321 -3.93 4.14 18.75
N ALA A 322 -3.80 5.43 19.05
CA ALA A 322 -3.17 5.85 20.29
C ALA A 322 -4.13 5.42 21.40
N VAL A 323 -3.79 4.33 22.08
CA VAL A 323 -4.46 3.93 23.33
C VAL A 323 -4.17 5.02 24.35
N SER A 324 -5.06 6.01 24.44
CA SER A 324 -5.16 6.86 25.62
C SER A 324 -6.42 6.45 26.36
N SER A 325 -6.22 5.73 27.46
CA SER A 325 -7.31 5.39 28.36
C SER A 325 -7.89 6.68 28.94
N LYS A 326 -9.22 6.81 28.81
CA LYS A 326 -10.13 7.72 29.52
C LYS A 326 -10.49 9.03 28.81
N LYS A 327 -11.82 9.14 28.67
CA LYS A 327 -12.71 10.29 28.44
C LYS A 327 -13.05 10.64 26.99
N SER A 328 -14.33 10.35 26.70
CA SER A 328 -15.14 10.84 25.59
C SER A 328 -14.90 12.32 25.32
N THR A 329 -14.40 12.64 24.13
CA THR A 329 -14.53 13.96 23.51
C THR A 329 -14.85 13.77 22.03
N PHE A 330 -15.96 14.36 21.60
CA PHE A 330 -16.39 14.49 20.21
C PHE A 330 -15.38 15.36 19.46
N TRP A 331 -14.88 14.91 18.32
CA TRP A 331 -14.09 15.75 17.41
C TRP A 331 -14.70 15.67 16.00
N GLN A 332 -15.23 16.80 15.54
CA GLN A 332 -15.50 17.04 14.13
C GLN A 332 -14.15 17.14 13.41
N LEU A 333 -13.91 16.25 12.44
CA LEU A 333 -12.73 16.34 11.60
C LEU A 333 -12.95 17.42 10.53
N LEU A 334 -12.49 18.64 10.80
CA LEU A 334 -12.41 19.71 9.81
C LEU A 334 -11.16 19.45 8.94
N ILE A 335 -11.37 18.93 7.73
CA ILE A 335 -10.32 18.89 6.70
C ILE A 335 -10.13 20.32 6.20
N SER A 336 -9.06 20.98 6.65
CA SER A 336 -8.68 22.29 6.15
C SER A 336 -7.88 22.12 4.85
N ILE A 337 -8.54 22.34 3.71
CA ILE A 337 -7.89 22.44 2.41
C ILE A 337 -7.41 23.88 2.28
N ILE A 338 -6.09 24.10 2.33
CA ILE A 338 -5.52 25.43 2.06
C ILE A 338 -5.35 25.55 0.55
N MET A 339 -6.24 26.29 -0.11
CA MET A 339 -6.18 26.61 -1.53
C MET A 339 -5.57 28.00 -1.74
N PRO A 340 -4.48 28.15 -2.50
CA PRO A 340 -4.21 29.38 -3.21
C PRO A 340 -4.71 29.21 -4.66
N TYR A 341 -5.84 29.86 -4.94
CA TYR A 341 -6.43 30.12 -6.28
C TYR A 341 -7.15 28.95 -6.99
N ASN A 342 -8.47 29.16 -7.16
CA ASN A 342 -9.41 28.57 -8.13
C ASN A 342 -9.23 27.10 -8.52
N CYS A 343 -9.63 26.17 -7.65
CA CYS A 343 -10.18 24.86 -8.03
C CYS A 343 -11.02 24.31 -6.85
N LEU A 344 -12.34 24.43 -6.94
CA LEU A 344 -13.34 23.83 -6.03
C LEU A 344 -13.94 22.61 -6.78
N CYS A 345 -13.97 21.38 -6.26
CA CYS A 345 -14.96 20.85 -5.32
C CYS A 345 -14.58 19.38 -5.01
N ILE A 346 -14.59 18.93 -3.75
CA ILE A 346 -14.82 17.51 -3.42
C ILE A 346 -15.84 17.43 -2.29
N TYR A 347 -16.99 16.88 -2.63
CA TYR A 347 -18.08 16.52 -1.73
C TYR A 347 -17.68 15.23 -0.99
N LEU A 348 -17.66 15.24 0.34
CA LEU A 348 -17.62 14.03 1.16
C LEU A 348 -18.94 13.98 1.96
N GLU A 349 -19.94 13.28 1.42
CA GLU A 349 -21.13 12.93 2.20
C GLU A 349 -20.82 11.77 3.16
N LYS A 350 -21.45 11.86 4.34
CA LYS A 350 -21.22 11.10 5.57
C LYS A 350 -21.07 9.58 5.37
N CYS A 351 -19.88 9.03 5.60
CA CYS A 351 -19.72 7.62 6.00
C CYS A 351 -19.99 7.50 7.51
N TRP A 352 -21.09 6.86 7.89
CA TRP A 352 -21.46 6.68 9.30
C TRP A 352 -20.65 5.56 9.97
N LEU A 353 -20.21 5.82 11.20
CA LEU A 353 -19.61 4.85 12.11
C LEU A 353 -20.74 4.21 12.92
N LEU A 354 -21.17 3.00 12.57
CA LEU A 354 -22.18 2.28 13.34
C LEU A 354 -21.49 1.43 14.42
N ASN A 355 -21.16 2.06 15.54
CA ASN A 355 -20.88 1.34 16.77
C ASN A 355 -22.23 1.14 17.49
N ARG A 356 -22.89 -0.01 17.29
CA ARG A 356 -24.00 -0.42 18.14
C ARG A 356 -23.53 -1.60 18.98
N ASP A 357 -23.43 -1.34 20.28
CA ASP A 357 -23.37 -2.36 21.32
C ASP A 357 -24.48 -3.39 21.10
N PHE A 358 -24.12 -4.59 20.65
CA PHE A 358 -25.02 -5.74 20.70
C PHE A 358 -24.94 -6.33 22.11
N ARG A 359 -25.94 -6.01 22.95
CA ARG A 359 -26.27 -6.88 24.09
C ARG A 359 -26.91 -8.16 23.52
N PRO A 360 -26.56 -9.34 24.06
CA PRO A 360 -27.19 -10.59 23.64
C PRO A 360 -28.68 -10.56 24.00
N ILE A 361 -29.52 -10.92 23.03
CA ILE A 361 -30.92 -11.30 23.26
C ILE A 361 -30.87 -12.69 23.91
N GLU A 362 -31.32 -12.79 25.17
CA GLU A 362 -31.59 -14.09 25.79
C GLU A 362 -32.74 -14.78 25.05
N PRO A 363 -32.69 -16.12 24.88
CA PRO A 363 -33.80 -16.85 24.31
C PRO A 363 -34.98 -16.84 25.30
N SER A 364 -36.10 -16.22 24.91
CA SER A 364 -37.37 -16.40 25.60
C SER A 364 -37.86 -17.84 25.38
N SER A 365 -38.16 -18.53 26.48
CA SER A 365 -38.91 -19.78 26.54
C SER A 365 -40.26 -19.69 25.87
#